data_AF-A0A1Q7ZZR6-F1
#
_entry.id   AF-A0A1Q7ZZR6-F1
#
_cell.length_a   1.000
_cell.length_b   1.000
_cell.length_c   1.000
_cell.angle_alpha   90.00
_cell.angle_beta   90.00
_cell.angle_gamma   90.00
#
_symmetry.space_group_name_H-M   'P 1'
#
loop_
_entity.id
_entity.type
_entity.pdbx_description
1 polymer ?
#
loop_
_entity_poly.entity_id
_entity_poly.type
_entity_poly.pdbx_seq_one_letter_code
_entity_poly.pdbx_strand_id
1 'polypeptide(L)'
;MRTRESDNVNLTLIALTCALLMVLPLVTTFDDLLTSLAMGLGANNPLQAIVPVESRMVVSMLGLLGVHAAASGSHMVVWDGSGSMHTLFISWNCIGWQSLILFGVSLISGLRGGHGLEMRVQVILIGVAGTMLLNLVRVALVALIAATVGVGPAIFFHDYGGTVLFVGFLFAFWAFAQRWILAPVLLEGEATV
;
A
#
# COMPACT_ATOMS: atom_id res chain seq x y z
N MET A 1 10.33 -36.69 -7.07
CA MET A 1 9.78 -35.51 -7.77
C MET A 1 9.20 -34.47 -6.81
N ARG A 2 8.33 -34.86 -5.86
CA ARG A 2 7.71 -33.95 -4.88
C ARG A 2 8.68 -33.13 -4.01
N THR A 3 9.83 -33.70 -3.64
CA THR A 3 10.86 -33.04 -2.82
C THR A 3 11.59 -31.91 -3.54
N ARG A 4 11.95 -32.11 -4.81
CA ARG A 4 12.66 -31.09 -5.61
C ARG A 4 11.77 -29.87 -5.93
N GLU A 5 10.46 -30.08 -6.04
CA GLU A 5 9.49 -29.01 -6.23
C GLU A 5 9.28 -28.19 -4.95
N SER A 6 9.15 -28.86 -3.79
CA SER A 6 9.10 -28.16 -2.49
C SER A 6 10.38 -27.39 -2.18
N ASP A 7 11.55 -27.94 -2.54
CA ASP A 7 12.83 -27.27 -2.32
C ASP A 7 12.95 -25.99 -3.16
N ASN A 8 12.49 -26.02 -4.41
CA ASN A 8 12.46 -24.85 -5.29
C ASN A 8 11.48 -23.77 -4.79
N VAL A 9 10.31 -24.19 -4.29
CA VAL A 9 9.33 -23.26 -3.68
C VAL A 9 9.91 -22.62 -2.42
N ASN A 10 10.53 -23.41 -1.54
CA ASN A 10 11.16 -22.90 -0.32
C ASN A 10 12.31 -21.93 -0.63
N LEU A 11 13.17 -22.25 -1.59
CA LEU A 11 14.25 -21.37 -2.05
C LEU A 11 13.71 -20.06 -2.63
N THR A 12 12.62 -20.11 -3.39
CA THR A 12 11.98 -18.93 -3.98
C THR A 12 11.36 -18.04 -2.89
N LEU A 13 10.67 -18.64 -1.91
CA LEU A 13 10.10 -17.91 -0.76
C LEU A 13 11.19 -17.24 0.08
N ILE A 14 12.31 -17.93 0.32
CA ILE A 14 13.47 -17.37 1.02
C ILE A 14 14.05 -16.21 0.20
N ALA A 15 14.28 -16.39 -1.10
CA ALA A 15 14.83 -15.35 -1.96
C ALA A 15 13.94 -14.09 -2.00
N LEU A 16 12.62 -14.27 -2.13
CA LEU A 16 11.65 -13.17 -2.08
C LEU A 16 11.66 -12.46 -0.73
N THR A 17 11.73 -13.21 0.37
CA THR A 17 11.79 -12.64 1.71
C THR A 17 13.07 -11.83 1.91
N CYS A 18 14.23 -12.37 1.51
CA CYS A 18 15.50 -11.66 1.56
C CYS A 18 15.49 -10.38 0.72
N ALA A 19 14.96 -10.45 -0.51
CA ALA A 19 14.83 -9.28 -1.37
C ALA A 19 13.93 -8.21 -0.73
N LEU A 20 12.79 -8.62 -0.15
CA LEU A 20 11.88 -7.71 0.54
C LEU A 20 12.57 -7.03 1.73
N LEU A 21 13.26 -7.80 2.58
CA LEU A 21 14.00 -7.29 3.74
C LEU A 21 15.11 -6.31 3.34
N MET A 22 15.79 -6.52 2.20
CA MET A 22 16.81 -5.60 1.69
C MET A 22 16.23 -4.30 1.16
N VAL A 23 15.02 -4.33 0.59
CA VAL A 23 14.35 -3.16 0.03
C VAL A 23 13.70 -2.27 1.11
N LEU A 24 13.29 -2.86 2.24
CA LEU A 24 12.67 -2.11 3.35
C LEU A 24 13.45 -0.85 3.76
N PRO A 25 14.75 -0.90 4.15
CA PRO A 25 15.47 0.29 4.59
C PRO A 25 15.59 1.35 3.49
N LEU A 26 15.61 0.95 2.22
CA LEU A 26 15.63 1.89 1.10
C LEU A 26 14.30 2.63 0.99
N VAL A 27 13.17 1.90 1.07
CA VAL A 27 11.84 2.50 0.96
C VAL A 27 11.55 3.40 2.16
N THR A 28 11.86 2.95 3.38
CA THR A 28 11.65 3.78 4.58
C THR A 28 12.49 5.05 4.55
N THR A 29 13.75 4.98 4.10
CA THR A 29 14.59 6.17 3.95
C THR A 29 14.02 7.14 2.90
N PHE A 30 13.48 6.62 1.80
CA PHE A 30 12.83 7.44 0.78
C PHE A 30 11.55 8.09 1.33
N ASP A 31 10.76 7.37 2.10
CA ASP A 31 9.56 7.87 2.76
C ASP A 31 9.88 8.99 3.76
N ASP A 32 10.95 8.83 4.55
CA ASP A 32 11.44 9.86 5.47
C ASP A 32 11.91 11.11 4.71
N LEU A 33 12.63 10.92 3.61
CA LEU A 33 13.06 12.02 2.73
C LEU A 33 11.84 12.77 2.18
N LEU A 34 10.86 12.06 1.63
CA LEU A 34 9.62 12.67 1.13
C LEU A 34 8.90 13.45 2.23
N THR A 35 8.82 12.90 3.44
CA THR A 35 8.19 13.55 4.59
C THR A 35 8.92 14.85 4.94
N SER A 36 10.25 14.82 5.01
CA SER A 36 11.07 16.00 5.29
C SER A 36 10.88 17.10 4.23
N LEU A 37 10.82 16.73 2.95
CA LEU A 37 10.60 17.66 1.84
C LEU A 37 9.18 18.25 1.87
N ALA A 38 8.17 17.42 2.11
CA ALA A 38 6.78 17.87 2.22
C ALA A 38 6.60 18.85 3.38
N MET A 39 7.25 18.61 4.52
CA MET A 39 7.27 19.57 5.63
C MET A 39 7.97 20.87 5.25
N GLY A 40 9.13 20.79 4.59
CA GLY A 40 9.88 21.97 4.13
C GLY A 40 9.12 22.83 3.11
N LEU A 41 8.27 22.20 2.28
CA LEU A 41 7.40 22.85 1.30
C LEU A 41 6.04 23.31 1.87
N GLY A 42 5.73 23.00 3.13
CA GLY A 42 4.42 23.32 3.73
C GLY A 42 3.25 22.50 3.15
N ALA A 43 3.53 21.34 2.54
CA ALA A 43 2.51 20.46 1.96
C ALA A 43 1.72 19.66 3.03
N ASN A 44 2.15 19.69 4.28
CA ASN A 44 1.48 19.07 5.42
C ASN A 44 0.03 19.57 5.59
N ASN A 45 -0.23 20.87 5.48
CA ASN A 45 -1.56 21.45 5.64
C ASN A 45 -2.57 20.99 4.55
N PRO A 46 -2.27 21.09 3.25
CA PRO A 46 -3.18 20.63 2.22
C PRO A 46 -3.39 19.11 2.25
N LEU A 47 -2.35 18.32 2.59
CA LEU A 47 -2.52 16.89 2.77
C LEU A 47 -3.41 16.59 3.99
N GLN A 48 -3.22 17.28 5.12
CA GLN A 48 -4.05 17.08 6.32
C GLN A 48 -5.54 17.36 6.05
N ALA A 49 -5.88 18.23 5.11
CA ALA A 49 -7.27 18.52 4.73
C ALA A 49 -8.00 17.31 4.10
N ILE A 50 -7.27 16.31 3.59
CA ILE A 50 -7.83 15.09 2.99
C ILE A 50 -8.14 14.04 4.06
N VAL A 51 -7.42 14.06 5.18
CA VAL A 51 -7.55 13.06 6.26
C VAL A 51 -9.00 12.86 6.74
N PRO A 52 -9.85 13.89 6.92
CA PRO A 52 -11.24 13.68 7.35
C PRO A 52 -12.09 12.86 6.38
N VAL A 53 -11.74 12.84 5.10
CA VAL A 53 -12.42 11.97 4.11
C VAL A 53 -11.95 10.54 4.30
N GLU A 54 -10.63 10.34 4.39
CA GLU A 54 -10.03 9.03 4.61
C GLU A 54 -10.51 8.38 5.90
N SER A 55 -10.60 9.14 7.00
CA SER A 55 -11.05 8.64 8.31
C SER A 55 -12.47 8.05 8.23
N ARG A 56 -13.37 8.67 7.47
CA ARG A 56 -14.73 8.16 7.23
C ARG A 56 -14.73 6.89 6.37
N MET A 57 -13.85 6.82 5.37
CA MET A 57 -13.71 5.62 4.52
C MET A 57 -13.21 4.44 5.36
N VAL A 58 -12.20 4.66 6.19
CA VAL A 58 -11.66 3.65 7.12
C VAL A 58 -12.73 3.18 8.10
N VAL A 59 -13.49 4.10 8.71
CA VAL A 59 -14.62 3.73 9.59
C VAL A 59 -15.66 2.89 8.84
N SER A 60 -15.96 3.22 7.59
CA SER A 60 -16.87 2.42 6.77
C SER A 60 -16.34 1.00 6.53
N MET A 61 -15.03 0.85 6.27
CA MET A 61 -14.38 -0.46 6.14
C MET A 61 -14.40 -1.27 7.43
N LEU A 62 -14.13 -0.63 8.57
CA LEU A 62 -14.24 -1.25 9.88
C LEU A 62 -15.68 -1.73 10.16
N GLY A 63 -16.68 -0.94 9.77
CA GLY A 63 -18.08 -1.32 9.85
C GLY A 63 -18.42 -2.57 9.04
N LEU A 64 -17.82 -2.76 7.86
CA LEU A 64 -17.98 -3.99 7.06
C LEU A 64 -17.42 -5.24 7.77
N LEU A 65 -16.46 -5.06 8.67
CA LEU A 65 -15.87 -6.11 9.50
C LEU A 65 -16.62 -6.30 10.85
N GLY A 66 -17.72 -5.57 11.07
CA GLY A 66 -18.48 -5.61 12.32
C GLY A 66 -17.85 -4.84 13.48
N VAL A 67 -16.85 -3.99 13.19
CA VAL A 67 -16.16 -3.19 14.20
C VAL A 67 -16.87 -1.86 14.35
N HIS A 68 -17.27 -1.55 15.58
CA HIS A 68 -17.84 -0.24 15.89
C HIS A 68 -16.73 0.81 15.86
N ALA A 69 -16.88 1.81 15.01
CA ALA A 69 -15.96 2.93 14.90
C ALA A 69 -16.69 4.22 14.47
N ALA A 70 -16.11 5.38 14.80
CA ALA A 70 -16.64 6.69 14.45
C ALA A 70 -15.50 7.63 14.05
N ALA A 71 -15.75 8.53 13.10
CA ALA A 71 -14.78 9.52 12.65
C ALA A 71 -15.22 10.94 13.06
N SER A 72 -14.28 11.73 13.55
CA SER A 72 -14.45 13.15 13.85
C SER A 72 -13.24 13.93 13.36
N GLY A 73 -13.34 14.48 12.15
CA GLY A 73 -12.22 15.15 11.48
C GLY A 73 -11.06 14.18 11.25
N SER A 74 -9.86 14.57 11.70
CA SER A 74 -8.64 13.74 11.65
C SER A 74 -8.55 12.70 12.76
N HIS A 75 -9.52 12.66 13.66
CA HIS A 75 -9.58 11.65 14.72
C HIS A 75 -10.57 10.56 14.35
N MET A 76 -10.26 9.35 14.76
CA MET A 76 -11.19 8.23 14.75
C MET A 76 -11.23 7.58 16.12
N VAL A 77 -12.37 6.98 16.41
CA VAL A 77 -12.64 6.27 17.66
C VAL A 77 -13.00 4.85 17.28
N VAL A 78 -12.37 3.88 17.92
CA VAL A 78 -12.66 2.46 17.75
C VAL A 78 -13.02 1.87 19.10
N TRP A 79 -14.09 1.09 19.14
CA TRP A 79 -14.49 0.37 20.34
C TRP A 79 -13.99 -1.07 20.28
N ASP A 80 -13.40 -1.55 21.37
CA ASP A 80 -13.03 -2.95 21.50
C ASP A 80 -14.22 -3.82 21.93
N GLY A 81 -14.00 -5.14 21.99
CA GLY A 81 -15.04 -6.10 22.38
C GLY A 81 -15.55 -5.94 23.82
N SER A 82 -14.84 -5.19 24.68
CA SER A 82 -15.25 -4.84 26.04
C SER A 82 -16.05 -3.53 26.10
N GLY A 83 -16.14 -2.81 24.98
CA GLY A 83 -16.75 -1.48 24.89
C GLY A 83 -15.82 -0.33 25.28
N SER A 84 -14.52 -0.59 25.49
CA SER A 84 -13.55 0.47 25.79
C SER A 84 -13.22 1.27 24.52
N MET A 85 -13.06 2.57 24.71
CA MET A 85 -12.90 3.54 23.62
C MET A 85 -11.42 3.83 23.36
N HIS A 86 -10.97 3.62 22.13
CA HIS A 86 -9.61 3.91 21.68
C HIS A 86 -9.64 5.05 20.67
N THR A 87 -9.09 6.21 21.04
CA THR A 87 -9.00 7.38 20.14
C THR A 87 -7.68 7.34 19.38
N LEU A 88 -7.75 7.37 18.06
CA LEU A 88 -6.62 7.37 17.14
C LEU A 88 -6.60 8.68 16.35
N PHE A 89 -5.42 9.28 16.24
CA PHE A 89 -5.21 10.44 15.37
C PHE A 89 -4.60 9.96 14.05
N ILE A 90 -5.22 10.35 12.94
CA ILE A 90 -4.71 10.07 11.60
C ILE A 90 -3.93 11.30 11.13
N SER A 91 -2.64 11.11 10.88
CA SER A 91 -1.78 12.13 10.30
C SER A 91 -1.90 12.14 8.78
N TRP A 92 -1.61 13.26 8.15
CA TRP A 92 -1.45 13.40 6.70
C TRP A 92 -0.47 12.38 6.07
N ASN A 93 0.46 11.86 6.86
CA ASN A 93 1.37 10.80 6.45
C ASN A 93 0.62 9.48 6.13
N CYS A 94 -0.52 9.24 6.77
CA CYS A 94 -1.30 8.02 6.60
C CYS A 94 -2.16 7.98 5.32
N ILE A 95 -2.26 9.06 4.56
CA ILE A 95 -3.11 9.13 3.34
C ILE A 95 -2.55 8.27 2.18
N GLY A 96 -1.30 7.81 2.29
CA GLY A 96 -0.69 6.96 1.26
C GLY A 96 -0.19 7.76 0.05
N TRP A 97 -0.03 9.07 0.18
CA TRP A 97 0.53 9.92 -0.87
C TRP A 97 1.98 9.52 -1.22
N GLN A 98 2.77 9.06 -0.25
CA GLN A 98 4.12 8.51 -0.48
C GLN A 98 4.05 7.25 -1.36
N SER A 99 3.12 6.34 -1.06
CA SER A 99 2.87 5.14 -1.86
C SER A 99 2.44 5.49 -3.29
N LEU A 100 1.65 6.54 -3.49
CA LEU A 100 1.31 7.03 -4.83
C LEU A 100 2.52 7.56 -5.60
N ILE A 101 3.43 8.27 -4.94
CA ILE A 101 4.69 8.73 -5.57
C ILE A 101 5.55 7.53 -5.96
N LEU A 102 5.73 6.57 -5.06
CA LEU A 102 6.49 5.34 -5.34
C LEU A 102 5.87 4.53 -6.48
N PHE A 103 4.54 4.41 -6.50
CA PHE A 103 3.83 3.81 -7.63
C PHE A 103 4.12 4.58 -8.92
N GLY A 104 4.04 5.91 -8.90
CA GLY A 104 4.37 6.78 -10.03
C GLY A 104 5.81 6.58 -10.55
N VAL A 105 6.79 6.47 -9.65
CA VAL A 105 8.18 6.14 -10.01
C VAL A 105 8.26 4.77 -10.67
N SER A 106 7.53 3.77 -10.15
CA SER A 106 7.52 2.42 -10.71
C SER A 106 6.95 2.35 -12.13
N LEU A 107 6.05 3.29 -12.52
CA LEU A 107 5.53 3.37 -13.88
C LEU A 107 6.64 3.67 -14.91
N ILE A 108 7.68 4.41 -14.53
CA ILE A 108 8.80 4.77 -15.42
C ILE A 108 9.49 3.52 -15.95
N SER A 109 9.68 2.50 -15.10
CA SER A 109 10.29 1.24 -15.47
C SER A 109 9.27 0.24 -16.01
N GLY A 110 8.10 0.13 -15.38
CA GLY A 110 7.11 -0.89 -15.71
C GLY A 110 6.32 -0.65 -17.00
N LEU A 111 6.25 0.58 -17.50
CA LEU A 111 5.66 0.91 -18.80
C LEU A 111 6.70 1.11 -19.91
N ARG A 112 7.97 0.69 -19.71
CA ARG A 112 8.99 0.77 -20.76
C ARG A 112 8.62 -0.19 -21.90
N GLY A 113 8.30 0.39 -23.05
CA GLY A 113 7.96 -0.36 -24.26
C GLY A 113 6.96 0.38 -25.14
N GLY A 114 6.67 -0.20 -26.31
CA GLY A 114 5.72 0.30 -27.30
C GLY A 114 4.25 0.03 -26.94
N HIS A 115 3.85 0.14 -25.68
CA HIS A 115 2.47 -0.14 -25.26
C HIS A 115 1.51 0.94 -25.76
N GLY A 116 0.35 0.51 -26.27
CA GLY A 116 -0.72 1.42 -26.69
C GLY A 116 -1.30 2.25 -25.53
N LEU A 117 -1.92 3.38 -25.88
CA LEU A 117 -2.42 4.35 -24.90
C LEU A 117 -3.48 3.77 -23.97
N GLU A 118 -4.39 2.94 -24.49
CA GLU A 118 -5.45 2.29 -23.70
C GLU A 118 -4.86 1.44 -22.57
N MET A 119 -3.89 0.57 -22.87
CA MET A 119 -3.23 -0.27 -21.88
C MET A 119 -2.54 0.56 -20.79
N ARG A 120 -1.84 1.63 -21.19
CA ARG A 120 -1.17 2.53 -20.23
C ARG A 120 -2.18 3.17 -19.28
N VAL A 121 -3.31 3.63 -19.81
CA VAL A 121 -4.38 4.23 -19.00
C VAL A 121 -4.98 3.20 -18.04
N GLN A 122 -5.26 1.97 -18.49
CA GLN A 122 -5.75 0.90 -17.62
C GLN A 122 -4.77 0.58 -16.49
N VAL A 123 -3.48 0.41 -16.78
CA VAL A 123 -2.43 0.18 -15.77
C VAL A 123 -2.39 1.31 -14.75
N ILE A 124 -2.42 2.57 -15.21
CA ILE A 124 -2.38 3.74 -14.31
C ILE A 124 -3.61 3.78 -13.41
N LEU A 125 -4.82 3.65 -13.98
CA LEU A 125 -6.07 3.74 -13.21
C LEU A 125 -6.19 2.61 -12.18
N ILE A 126 -5.90 1.37 -12.59
CA ILE A 126 -5.95 0.21 -11.70
C ILE A 126 -4.90 0.34 -10.60
N GLY A 127 -3.69 0.80 -10.93
CA GLY A 127 -2.61 0.95 -9.95
C GLY A 127 -2.85 2.09 -8.96
N VAL A 128 -3.39 3.23 -9.39
CA VAL A 128 -3.82 4.32 -8.49
C VAL A 128 -4.94 3.84 -7.58
N ALA A 129 -5.98 3.21 -8.11
CA ALA A 129 -7.09 2.68 -7.32
C ALA A 129 -6.61 1.61 -6.33
N GLY A 130 -5.75 0.69 -6.77
CA GLY A 130 -5.17 -0.35 -5.92
C GLY A 130 -4.29 0.23 -4.81
N THR A 131 -3.48 1.25 -5.11
CA THR A 131 -2.63 1.92 -4.11
C THR A 131 -3.48 2.62 -3.06
N MET A 132 -4.52 3.35 -3.47
CA MET A 132 -5.45 4.01 -2.55
C MET A 132 -6.22 2.98 -1.69
N LEU A 133 -6.70 1.90 -2.31
CA LEU A 133 -7.41 0.84 -1.59
C LEU A 133 -6.49 0.15 -0.57
N LEU A 134 -5.25 -0.18 -0.96
CA LEU A 134 -4.27 -0.77 -0.06
C LEU A 134 -3.97 0.15 1.13
N ASN A 135 -3.88 1.46 0.89
CA ASN A 135 -3.68 2.44 1.96
C ASN A 135 -4.86 2.41 2.96
N LEU A 136 -6.10 2.42 2.47
CA LEU A 136 -7.28 2.33 3.33
C LEU A 136 -7.31 1.03 4.13
N VAL A 137 -6.98 -0.11 3.49
CA VAL A 137 -6.83 -1.41 4.16
C VAL A 137 -5.77 -1.33 5.25
N ARG A 138 -4.60 -0.73 4.98
CA ARG A 138 -3.52 -0.58 5.96
C ARG A 138 -4.00 0.19 7.18
N VAL A 139 -4.63 1.35 7.00
CA VAL A 139 -5.10 2.18 8.12
C VAL A 139 -6.21 1.45 8.90
N ALA A 140 -7.12 0.76 8.22
CA ALA A 140 -8.12 -0.07 8.88
C ALA A 140 -7.50 -1.21 9.71
N LEU A 141 -6.46 -1.87 9.19
CA LEU A 141 -5.74 -2.92 9.92
C LEU A 141 -5.00 -2.36 11.14
N VAL A 142 -4.33 -1.20 11.03
CA VAL A 142 -3.71 -0.52 12.18
C VAL A 142 -4.75 -0.24 13.26
N ALA A 143 -5.89 0.32 12.88
CA ALA A 143 -6.98 0.64 13.81
C ALA A 143 -7.57 -0.62 14.48
N LEU A 144 -7.74 -1.70 13.70
CA LEU A 144 -8.21 -2.99 14.21
C LEU A 144 -7.22 -3.61 15.20
N ILE A 145 -5.93 -3.60 14.88
CA ILE A 145 -4.87 -4.11 15.78
C ILE A 145 -4.83 -3.29 17.06
N ALA A 146 -4.95 -1.96 16.96
CA ALA A 146 -4.98 -1.09 18.13
C ALA A 146 -6.13 -1.44 19.09
N ALA A 147 -7.32 -1.72 18.54
CA ALA A 147 -8.50 -2.07 19.34
C ALA A 147 -8.50 -3.51 19.87
N THR A 148 -7.78 -4.45 19.26
CA THR A 148 -7.86 -5.88 19.61
C THR A 148 -6.61 -6.42 20.32
N VAL A 149 -5.43 -5.98 19.91
CA VAL A 149 -4.14 -6.43 20.42
C VAL A 149 -3.45 -5.35 21.27
N GLY A 150 -3.70 -4.09 20.92
CA GLY A 150 -3.19 -2.92 21.63
C GLY A 150 -2.31 -2.01 20.78
N VAL A 151 -1.96 -0.86 21.35
CA VAL A 151 -1.29 0.24 20.64
C VAL A 151 0.14 -0.12 20.21
N GLY A 152 0.91 -0.84 21.03
CA GLY A 152 2.29 -1.21 20.70
C GLY A 152 2.40 -2.02 19.40
N PRO A 153 1.68 -3.15 19.26
CA PRO A 153 1.60 -3.91 18.02
C PRO A 153 1.07 -3.10 16.83
N ALA A 154 0.13 -2.18 17.07
CA ALA A 154 -0.40 -1.32 16.02
C ALA A 154 0.65 -0.34 15.47
N ILE A 155 1.47 0.27 16.34
CA ILE A 155 2.60 1.12 15.95
C ILE A 155 3.62 0.31 15.14
N PHE A 156 3.99 -0.89 15.61
CA PHE A 156 4.91 -1.74 14.87
C PHE A 156 4.40 -2.08 13.46
N PHE A 157 3.11 -2.43 13.34
CA PHE A 157 2.50 -2.70 12.04
C PHE A 157 2.39 -1.44 11.17
N HIS A 158 2.11 -0.28 11.77
CA HIS A 158 2.09 0.99 11.09
C HIS A 158 3.46 1.32 10.47
N ASP A 159 4.53 1.20 11.25
CA ASP A 159 5.87 1.65 10.87
C ASP A 159 6.56 0.71 9.86
N TYR A 160 6.30 -0.60 9.94
CA TYR A 160 6.97 -1.60 9.10
C TYR A 160 6.02 -2.42 8.24
N GLY A 161 4.87 -2.80 8.80
CA GLY A 161 3.86 -3.60 8.10
C GLY A 161 3.31 -2.89 6.87
N GLY A 162 3.15 -1.56 6.94
CA GLY A 162 2.76 -0.71 5.82
C GLY A 162 3.69 -0.84 4.61
N THR A 163 5.00 -0.73 4.84
CA THR A 163 6.02 -0.85 3.79
C THR A 163 6.04 -2.25 3.20
N VAL A 164 5.98 -3.29 4.04
CA VAL A 164 5.90 -4.69 3.60
C VAL A 164 4.68 -4.92 2.70
N LEU A 165 3.51 -4.44 3.12
CA LEU A 165 2.27 -4.56 2.34
C LEU A 165 2.39 -3.85 0.99
N PHE A 166 2.93 -2.63 0.97
CA PHE A 166 3.04 -1.85 -0.26
C PHE A 166 4.07 -2.42 -1.25
N VAL A 167 5.24 -2.86 -0.77
CA VAL A 167 6.24 -3.51 -1.62
C VAL A 167 5.67 -4.82 -2.19
N GLY A 168 5.03 -5.65 -1.36
CA GLY A 168 4.35 -6.86 -1.80
C GLY A 168 3.26 -6.57 -2.85
N PHE A 169 2.47 -5.52 -2.63
CA PHE A 169 1.48 -5.05 -3.60
C PHE A 169 2.13 -4.64 -4.93
N LEU A 170 3.23 -3.87 -4.92
CA LEU A 170 3.90 -3.47 -6.17
C LEU A 170 4.37 -4.69 -6.98
N PHE A 171 4.97 -5.68 -6.33
CA PHE A 171 5.37 -6.92 -7.01
C PHE A 171 4.17 -7.65 -7.61
N ALA A 172 3.10 -7.83 -6.83
CA ALA A 172 1.89 -8.50 -7.29
C ALA A 172 1.20 -7.73 -8.43
N PHE A 173 1.11 -6.40 -8.30
CA PHE A 173 0.55 -5.51 -9.30
C PHE A 173 1.32 -5.58 -10.61
N TRP A 174 2.64 -5.51 -10.59
CA TRP A 174 3.44 -5.56 -11.81
C TRP A 174 3.43 -6.95 -12.44
N ALA A 175 3.51 -8.02 -11.65
CA ALA A 175 3.30 -9.37 -12.16
C ALA A 175 1.94 -9.52 -12.84
N PHE A 176 0.90 -8.87 -12.28
CA PHE A 176 -0.42 -8.85 -12.86
C PHE A 176 -0.50 -8.03 -14.15
N ALA A 177 -0.08 -6.77 -14.11
CA ALA A 177 -0.13 -5.87 -15.25
C ALA A 177 0.65 -6.42 -16.45
N GLN A 178 1.85 -6.98 -16.21
CA GLN A 178 2.66 -7.58 -17.27
C GLN A 178 1.97 -8.78 -17.92
N ARG A 179 1.35 -9.65 -17.12
CA ARG A 179 0.75 -10.90 -17.63
C ARG A 179 -0.61 -10.71 -18.29
N TRP A 180 -1.44 -9.80 -17.78
CA TRP A 180 -2.85 -9.72 -18.20
C TRP A 180 -3.22 -8.43 -18.94
N ILE A 181 -2.46 -7.34 -18.77
CA ILE A 181 -2.75 -6.07 -19.44
C ILE A 181 -1.76 -5.81 -20.59
N LEU A 182 -0.46 -6.03 -20.34
CA LEU A 182 0.61 -5.66 -21.28
C LEU A 182 1.07 -6.82 -22.18
N ALA A 183 0.84 -8.07 -21.77
CA ALA A 183 1.18 -9.27 -22.54
C ALA A 183 0.68 -9.31 -24.00
N PRO A 184 -0.51 -8.76 -24.36
CA PRO A 184 -0.96 -8.76 -25.75
C PRO A 184 0.02 -8.10 -26.74
N VAL A 185 0.86 -7.16 -26.29
CA VAL A 185 1.86 -6.46 -27.13
C VAL A 185 3.17 -7.23 -27.27
N LEU A 186 3.58 -8.02 -26.27
CA LEU A 186 4.83 -8.76 -26.32
C LEU A 186 4.82 -9.86 -27.40
N LEU A 187 3.67 -10.49 -27.61
CA LEU A 187 3.51 -11.55 -28.61
C LEU A 187 3.41 -11.00 -30.05
N GLU A 188 2.84 -9.80 -30.23
CA GLU A 188 2.78 -9.14 -31.55
C GLU A 188 4.15 -8.58 -31.97
N GLY A 189 4.98 -8.15 -31.01
CA GLY A 189 6.34 -7.68 -31.28
C GLY A 189 7.28 -8.79 -31.76
N GLU A 190 7.19 -10.01 -31.21
CA GLU A 190 7.96 -11.17 -31.69
C GLU A 190 7.52 -11.68 -33.07
N ALA A 191 6.27 -11.43 -33.48
CA ALA A 191 5.77 -11.84 -34.80
C ALA A 191 6.22 -10.90 -35.94
N THR A 192 6.94 -9.81 -35.63
CA THR A 192 7.38 -8.79 -36.61
C THR A 192 8.90 -8.70 -36.79
N VAL A 193 9.66 -9.68 -36.28
CA VAL A 193 11.12 -9.79 -36.48
C VAL A 193 11.45 -11.03 -37.31
#